data_AF-A0A5C7THP6-F1
#
_entry.id   AF-A0A5C7THP6-F1
#
_cell.length_a   1.000
_cell.length_b   1.000
_cell.length_c   1.000
_cell.angle_alpha   90.00
_cell.angle_beta   90.00
_cell.angle_gamma   90.00
#
_symmetry.space_group_name_H-M   'P 1'
#
loop_
_entity.id
_entity.type
_entity.pdbx_description
1 polymer ?
#
loop_
_entity_poly.entity_id
_entity_poly.type
_entity_poly.pdbx_seq_one_letter_code
_entity_poly.pdbx_strand_id
1 'polypeptide(L)'
;MYTEAPRASLLRRLSAIMYDLLVICAIWMFAMALALGAVTLLAKAGVISLQGYQDEAEYIQKHALWFQLYSCACILWFYLYFWVKAGQTLGMRAWRMLLISADGQPVTLRQACIRLLTSFGGLGNFWLWLRWGKGLALQDQLAGTIVVVLTKEQSSALNLHRNAR
;
A
#
# COMPACT_ATOMS: atom_id res chain seq x y z
N MET A 1 4.21 18.76 -16.63
CA MET A 1 4.30 17.29 -16.83
C MET A 1 5.25 16.75 -15.78
N TYR A 2 4.83 15.89 -14.86
CA TYR A 2 5.68 15.44 -13.73
C TYR A 2 6.80 14.46 -14.13
N THR A 3 6.86 14.06 -15.40
CA THR A 3 7.80 13.07 -15.95
C THR A 3 9.26 13.50 -15.85
N GLU A 4 9.53 14.81 -15.96
CA GLU A 4 10.87 15.43 -15.86
C GLU A 4 11.31 15.70 -14.43
N ALA A 5 10.41 15.54 -13.44
CA ALA A 5 10.77 15.74 -12.05
C ALA A 5 11.81 14.70 -11.59
N PRO A 6 12.70 15.07 -10.64
CA PRO A 6 13.76 14.20 -10.20
C PRO A 6 13.21 12.89 -9.63
N ARG A 7 13.88 11.78 -9.95
CA ARG A 7 13.48 10.44 -9.47
C ARG A 7 13.68 10.34 -7.95
N ALA A 8 12.75 9.65 -7.29
CA ALA A 8 12.86 9.39 -5.86
C ALA A 8 14.04 8.46 -5.55
N SER A 9 14.93 8.92 -4.67
CA SER A 9 16.07 8.17 -4.16
C SER A 9 15.61 6.98 -3.29
N LEU A 10 16.51 6.01 -3.12
CA LEU A 10 16.25 4.82 -2.30
C LEU A 10 15.85 5.20 -0.87
N LEU A 11 16.55 6.14 -0.23
CA LEU A 11 16.26 6.57 1.15
C LEU A 11 14.83 7.08 1.28
N ARG A 12 14.34 7.92 0.35
CA ARG A 12 12.95 8.42 0.42
C ARG A 12 11.92 7.31 0.26
N ARG A 13 12.21 6.32 -0.59
CA ARG A 13 11.35 5.15 -0.79
C ARG A 13 11.28 4.28 0.47
N LEU A 14 12.43 4.00 1.08
CA LEU A 14 12.51 3.26 2.34
C LEU A 14 11.81 4.01 3.48
N SER A 15 12.00 5.32 3.57
CA SER A 15 11.31 6.13 4.56
C SER A 15 9.79 6.09 4.35
N ALA A 16 9.27 6.26 3.13
CA ALA A 16 7.84 6.14 2.89
C ALA A 16 7.27 4.75 3.23
N ILE A 17 8.03 3.68 2.96
CA ILE A 17 7.64 2.32 3.39
C ILE A 17 7.53 2.27 4.91
N MET A 18 8.47 2.86 5.65
CA MET A 18 8.40 2.94 7.12
C MET A 18 7.12 3.63 7.61
N TYR A 19 6.73 4.74 7.00
CA TYR A 19 5.48 5.43 7.32
C TYR A 19 4.25 4.58 6.97
N ASP A 20 4.25 3.94 5.80
CA ASP A 20 3.16 3.08 5.37
C ASP A 20 3.03 1.82 6.26
N LEU A 21 4.13 1.29 6.79
CA LEU A 21 4.11 0.19 7.76
C LEU A 21 3.33 0.56 9.02
N LEU A 22 3.51 1.77 9.56
CA LEU A 22 2.73 2.25 10.71
C LEU A 22 1.23 2.30 10.41
N VAL A 23 0.87 2.77 9.21
CA VAL A 23 -0.52 2.81 8.76
C VAL A 23 -1.09 1.41 8.58
N ILE A 24 -0.32 0.50 7.98
CA ILE A 24 -0.71 -0.90 7.80
C ILE A 24 -0.89 -1.61 9.15
N CYS A 25 -0.01 -1.37 10.12
CA CYS A 25 -0.19 -1.87 11.49
C CYS A 25 -1.52 -1.38 12.09
N ALA A 26 -1.85 -0.09 11.93
CA ALA A 26 -3.13 0.45 12.40
C ALA A 26 -4.33 -0.19 11.69
N ILE A 27 -4.26 -0.37 10.36
CA ILE A 27 -5.29 -1.06 9.58
C ILE A 27 -5.44 -2.51 10.05
N TRP A 28 -4.33 -3.21 10.32
CA TRP A 28 -4.33 -4.60 10.77
C TRP A 28 -4.92 -4.76 12.18
N MET A 29 -4.57 -3.86 13.10
CA MET A 29 -5.19 -3.84 14.44
C MET A 29 -6.70 -3.59 14.36
N PHE A 30 -7.13 -2.67 13.51
CA PHE A 30 -8.55 -2.40 13.30
C PHE A 30 -9.25 -3.59 12.63
N ALA A 31 -8.62 -4.23 11.65
CA ALA A 31 -9.10 -5.45 11.02
C ALA A 31 -9.27 -6.58 12.05
N MET A 32 -8.32 -6.76 12.98
CA MET A 32 -8.45 -7.72 14.07
C MET A 32 -9.63 -7.39 14.99
N ALA A 33 -9.83 -6.13 15.35
CA ALA A 33 -10.98 -5.71 16.16
C ALA A 33 -12.33 -6.02 15.47
N LEU A 34 -12.42 -5.76 14.16
CA LEU A 34 -13.60 -6.12 13.36
C LEU A 34 -13.80 -7.64 13.28
N ALA A 35 -12.72 -8.41 13.11
CA ALA A 35 -12.75 -9.86 13.07
C ALA A 35 -13.27 -10.45 14.40
N LEU A 36 -12.78 -9.95 15.54
CA LEU A 36 -13.28 -10.34 16.86
C LEU A 36 -14.78 -10.03 16.99
N GLY A 37 -15.19 -8.80 16.66
CA GLY A 37 -16.60 -8.41 16.71
C GLY A 37 -17.49 -9.28 15.81
N ALA A 38 -17.01 -9.64 14.62
CA ALA A 38 -17.73 -10.53 13.71
C ALA A 38 -17.89 -11.94 14.30
N VAL A 39 -16.85 -12.51 14.90
CA VAL A 39 -16.90 -13.81 15.59
C VAL A 39 -17.89 -13.76 16.75
N THR A 40 -17.84 -12.72 17.59
CA THR A 40 -18.79 -12.54 18.70
C THR A 40 -20.24 -12.46 18.20
N LEU A 41 -20.50 -11.73 17.10
CA LEU A 41 -21.84 -11.61 16.52
C LEU A 41 -22.35 -12.94 15.94
N LEU A 42 -21.50 -13.66 15.21
CA LEU A 42 -21.85 -14.97 14.64
C LEU A 42 -22.10 -16.02 15.71
N ALA A 43 -21.35 -15.99 16.81
CA ALA A 43 -21.56 -16.86 17.95
C ALA A 43 -22.91 -16.57 18.64
N LYS A 44 -23.24 -15.29 18.85
CA LYS A 44 -24.54 -14.88 19.41
C LYS A 44 -25.72 -15.22 18.50
N ALA A 45 -25.52 -15.20 17.18
CA ALA A 45 -26.52 -15.59 16.21
C ALA A 45 -26.69 -17.12 16.09
N GLY A 46 -25.88 -17.92 16.79
CA GLY A 46 -25.91 -19.38 16.73
C GLY A 46 -25.35 -19.97 15.43
N VAL A 47 -24.68 -19.16 14.60
CA VAL A 47 -24.07 -19.60 13.33
C VAL A 47 -22.79 -20.40 13.57
N ILE A 48 -22.03 -20.00 14.60
CA ILE A 48 -20.80 -20.69 15.02
C ILE A 48 -20.88 -21.01 16.50
N SER A 49 -20.18 -22.06 16.92
CA SER A 49 -20.02 -22.41 18.34
C SER A 49 -18.60 -22.08 18.79
N LEU A 50 -18.49 -21.37 19.92
CA LEU A 50 -17.23 -21.11 20.61
C LEU A 50 -16.90 -22.19 21.64
N GLN A 51 -17.67 -23.28 21.69
CA GLN A 51 -17.41 -24.39 22.59
C GLN A 51 -16.09 -25.08 22.22
N GLY A 52 -15.16 -25.17 23.19
CA GLY A 52 -13.81 -25.71 22.96
C GLY A 52 -12.77 -24.67 22.53
N TYR A 53 -13.13 -23.39 22.55
CA TYR A 53 -12.21 -22.25 22.43
C TYR A 53 -12.26 -21.43 23.73
N GLN A 54 -11.12 -20.90 24.17
CA GLN A 54 -10.99 -20.04 25.34
C GLN A 54 -11.62 -18.66 25.10
N ASP A 55 -11.42 -18.12 23.90
CA ASP A 55 -11.94 -16.82 23.48
C ASP A 55 -12.11 -16.74 21.94
N GLU A 56 -12.63 -15.61 21.44
CA GLU A 56 -12.77 -15.37 20.00
C GLU A 56 -11.41 -15.32 19.28
N ALA A 57 -10.33 -14.94 19.98
CA ALA A 57 -9.00 -14.88 19.39
C ALA A 57 -8.45 -16.29 19.11
N GLU A 58 -8.67 -17.26 19.99
CA GLU A 58 -8.30 -18.66 19.78
C GLU A 58 -9.10 -19.26 18.60
N TYR A 59 -10.38 -18.90 18.46
CA TYR A 59 -11.16 -19.29 17.29
C TYR A 59 -10.55 -18.77 15.99
N ILE A 60 -10.20 -17.47 15.94
CA ILE A 60 -9.53 -16.86 14.78
C ILE A 60 -8.20 -17.57 14.48
N GLN A 61 -7.40 -17.87 15.51
CA GLN A 61 -6.09 -18.53 15.35
C GLN A 61 -6.22 -19.96 14.81
N LYS A 62 -7.15 -20.76 15.32
CA LYS A 62 -7.40 -22.12 14.81
C LYS A 62 -7.95 -22.11 13.39
N HIS A 63 -8.68 -21.06 13.02
CA HIS A 63 -9.20 -20.83 11.66
C HIS A 63 -8.42 -19.75 10.90
N ALA A 64 -7.09 -19.68 11.07
CA ALA A 64 -6.30 -18.53 10.61
C ALA A 64 -6.40 -18.18 9.12
N LEU A 65 -6.73 -19.15 8.24
CA LEU A 65 -6.71 -18.93 6.78
C LEU A 65 -7.63 -17.78 6.34
N TRP A 66 -8.85 -17.69 6.86
CA TRP A 66 -9.78 -16.62 6.47
C TRP A 66 -9.28 -15.25 6.95
N PHE A 67 -8.70 -15.18 8.16
CA PHE A 67 -8.19 -13.94 8.73
C PHE A 67 -6.90 -13.49 8.01
N GLN A 68 -6.05 -14.44 7.60
CA GLN A 68 -4.87 -14.16 6.77
C GLN A 68 -5.27 -13.63 5.40
N LEU A 69 -6.24 -14.24 4.73
CA LEU A 69 -6.76 -13.76 3.45
C LEU A 69 -7.40 -12.37 3.58
N TYR A 70 -8.19 -12.15 4.64
CA TYR A 70 -8.78 -10.85 4.95
C TYR A 70 -7.70 -9.77 5.21
N SER A 71 -6.71 -10.08 6.04
CA SER A 71 -5.57 -9.18 6.33
C SER A 71 -4.79 -8.85 5.05
N CYS A 72 -4.51 -9.87 4.23
CA CYS A 72 -3.86 -9.69 2.93
C CYS A 72 -4.70 -8.78 2.02
N ALA A 73 -6.01 -9.01 1.93
CA ALA A 73 -6.92 -8.19 1.16
C ALA A 73 -6.92 -6.72 1.62
N CYS A 74 -6.88 -6.45 2.93
CA CYS A 74 -6.77 -5.09 3.46
C CYS A 74 -5.48 -4.39 3.01
N ILE A 75 -4.34 -5.09 3.06
CA ILE A 75 -3.04 -4.54 2.65
C ILE A 75 -2.99 -4.30 1.13
N LEU A 76 -3.46 -5.28 0.34
CA LEU A 76 -3.56 -5.15 -1.12
C LEU A 76 -4.46 -3.98 -1.49
N TRP A 77 -5.63 -3.88 -0.86
CA TRP A 77 -6.57 -2.80 -1.08
C TRP A 77 -5.93 -1.45 -0.77
N PHE A 78 -5.22 -1.32 0.37
CA PHE A 78 -4.53 -0.09 0.74
C PHE A 78 -3.60 0.39 -0.39
N TYR A 79 -2.65 -0.43 -0.82
CA TYR A 79 -1.70 -0.02 -1.85
C TYR A 79 -2.37 0.24 -3.21
N LEU A 80 -3.22 -0.68 -3.67
CA LEU A 80 -3.87 -0.54 -4.98
C LEU A 80 -4.77 0.70 -5.03
N TYR A 81 -5.57 0.93 -3.99
CA TYR A 81 -6.45 2.09 -3.91
C TYR A 81 -5.67 3.40 -3.92
N PHE A 82 -4.66 3.56 -3.06
CA PHE A 82 -3.91 4.80 -2.96
C PHE A 82 -3.05 5.07 -4.21
N TRP A 83 -2.47 4.03 -4.82
CA TRP A 83 -1.71 4.18 -6.05
C TRP A 83 -2.58 4.55 -7.25
N VAL A 84 -3.73 3.91 -7.42
CA VAL A 84 -4.61 4.18 -8.58
C VAL A 84 -5.38 5.48 -8.41
N LYS A 85 -5.91 5.76 -7.21
CA LYS A 85 -6.77 6.92 -6.98
C LYS A 85 -6.00 8.22 -6.79
N ALA A 86 -4.87 8.17 -6.09
CA ALA A 86 -4.13 9.37 -5.69
C ALA A 86 -2.68 9.41 -6.21
N GLY A 87 -2.14 8.30 -6.72
CA GLY A 87 -0.72 8.18 -7.05
C GLY A 87 0.21 8.30 -5.84
N GLN A 88 -0.33 8.31 -4.61
CA GLN A 88 0.43 8.51 -3.39
C GLN A 88 -0.20 7.75 -2.22
N THR A 89 0.60 6.97 -1.50
CA THR A 89 0.27 6.51 -0.15
C THR A 89 0.52 7.63 0.86
N LEU A 90 0.09 7.42 2.10
CA LEU A 90 0.31 8.40 3.16
C LEU A 90 1.81 8.62 3.42
N GLY A 91 2.61 7.56 3.43
CA GLY A 91 4.06 7.64 3.54
C GLY A 91 4.70 8.37 2.35
N MET A 92 4.21 8.13 1.12
CA MET A 92 4.68 8.88 -0.05
C MET A 92 4.38 10.38 0.06
N ARG A 93 3.22 10.76 0.61
CA ARG A 93 2.86 12.17 0.84
C ARG A 93 3.80 12.85 1.82
N ALA A 94 4.19 12.17 2.91
CA ALA A 94 5.15 12.71 3.88
C ALA A 94 6.52 13.05 3.24
N TRP A 95 6.91 12.32 2.20
CA TRP A 95 8.17 12.53 1.46
C TRP A 95 8.01 13.24 0.13
N ARG A 96 6.82 13.80 -0.15
CA ARG A 96 6.47 14.50 -1.39
C ARG A 96 6.79 13.66 -2.63
N MET A 97 6.46 12.38 -2.59
CA MET A 97 6.69 11.45 -3.70
C MET A 97 5.41 11.18 -4.45
N LEU A 98 5.45 11.18 -5.77
CA LEU A 98 4.32 10.88 -6.64
C LEU A 98 4.65 9.69 -7.54
N LEU A 99 3.75 8.70 -7.54
CA LEU A 99 3.76 7.59 -8.47
C LEU A 99 2.90 7.95 -9.69
N ILE A 100 3.50 7.86 -10.87
CA ILE A 100 2.84 8.06 -12.17
C ILE A 100 3.29 6.98 -13.16
N SER A 101 2.53 6.81 -14.22
CA SER A 101 2.95 6.03 -15.38
C SER A 101 4.10 6.74 -16.10
N ALA A 102 4.92 6.00 -16.86
CA ALA A 102 6.09 6.55 -17.55
C ALA A 102 5.74 7.61 -18.61
N ASP A 103 4.51 7.57 -19.13
CA ASP A 103 3.90 8.56 -20.03
C ASP A 103 3.33 9.80 -19.29
N GLY A 104 3.42 9.84 -17.96
CA GLY A 104 2.93 10.93 -17.13
C GLY A 104 1.46 10.83 -16.73
N GLN A 105 0.76 9.77 -17.16
CA GLN A 105 -0.64 9.54 -16.81
C GLN A 105 -0.79 8.93 -15.41
N PRO A 106 -2.00 8.96 -14.82
CA PRO A 106 -2.31 8.21 -13.61
C PRO A 106 -2.04 6.71 -13.77
N VAL A 107 -1.61 6.06 -12.68
CA VAL A 107 -1.32 4.62 -12.70
C VAL A 107 -2.61 3.82 -12.84
N THR A 108 -2.62 2.90 -13.79
CA THR A 108 -3.73 1.97 -13.99
C THR A 108 -3.70 0.84 -12.96
N LEU A 109 -4.86 0.20 -12.72
CA LEU A 109 -4.94 -0.96 -11.82
C LEU A 109 -4.00 -2.09 -12.24
N ARG A 110 -3.87 -2.35 -13.56
CA ARG A 110 -2.95 -3.36 -14.11
C ARG A 110 -1.51 -3.06 -13.71
N GLN A 111 -1.06 -1.82 -13.88
CA GLN A 111 0.30 -1.41 -13.50
C GLN A 111 0.49 -1.53 -11.98
N ALA A 112 -0.49 -1.09 -11.18
CA ALA A 112 -0.43 -1.21 -9.73
C ALA A 112 -0.30 -2.67 -9.25
N CYS A 113 -1.02 -3.62 -9.85
CA CYS A 113 -0.90 -5.04 -9.55
C CYS A 113 0.49 -5.60 -9.91
N ILE A 114 1.01 -5.27 -11.10
CA ILE A 114 2.37 -5.67 -11.51
C ILE A 114 3.39 -5.13 -10.52
N ARG A 115 3.27 -3.85 -10.12
CA ARG A 115 4.16 -3.25 -9.12
C ARG A 115 4.13 -4.01 -7.81
N LEU A 116 2.94 -4.34 -7.33
CA LEU A 116 2.77 -5.01 -6.04
C LEU A 116 3.49 -6.36 -6.05
N LEU A 117 3.24 -7.19 -7.05
CA LEU A 117 3.86 -8.51 -7.20
C LEU A 117 5.39 -8.44 -7.35
N THR A 118 5.88 -7.48 -8.14
CA THR A 118 7.31 -7.35 -8.46
C THR A 118 8.09 -6.55 -7.42
N SER A 119 7.42 -5.89 -6.48
CA SER A 119 8.07 -5.16 -5.39
C SER A 119 8.65 -6.08 -4.32
N PHE A 120 8.16 -7.32 -4.22
CA PHE A 120 8.55 -8.30 -3.19
C PHE A 120 8.59 -7.69 -1.78
N GLY A 121 7.51 -7.00 -1.38
CA GLY A 121 7.42 -6.34 -0.07
C GLY A 121 8.38 -5.16 0.11
N GLY A 122 8.90 -4.60 -0.98
CA GLY A 122 9.84 -3.47 -0.96
C GLY A 122 11.28 -3.85 -1.31
N LEU A 123 11.62 -5.14 -1.37
CA LEU A 123 12.95 -5.61 -1.76
C LEU A 123 13.33 -5.20 -3.18
N GLY A 124 12.35 -5.03 -4.08
CA GLY A 124 12.55 -4.53 -5.44
C GLY A 124 13.18 -3.13 -5.52
N ASN A 125 13.15 -2.35 -4.43
CA ASN A 125 13.84 -1.06 -4.37
C ASN A 125 15.36 -1.19 -4.29
N PHE A 126 15.91 -2.27 -3.73
CA PHE A 126 17.36 -2.50 -3.69
C PHE A 126 17.97 -2.69 -5.09
N TRP A 127 17.14 -2.98 -6.10
CA TRP A 127 17.56 -2.97 -7.51
C TRP A 127 18.14 -1.62 -7.96
N LEU A 128 17.77 -0.52 -7.28
CA LEU A 128 18.36 0.81 -7.51
C LEU A 128 19.86 0.85 -7.18
N TRP A 129 20.33 0.02 -6.24
CA TRP A 129 21.75 -0.07 -5.89
C TRP A 129 22.54 -0.88 -6.93
N LEU A 130 21.95 -1.97 -7.44
CA LEU A 130 22.59 -2.86 -8.42
C LEU A 130 22.70 -2.24 -9.82
N ARG A 131 21.80 -1.31 -10.18
CA ARG A 131 21.79 -0.64 -11.49
C ARG A 131 21.91 0.88 -11.35
N TRP A 132 23.02 1.33 -10.77
CA TRP A 132 23.46 2.73 -10.81
C TRP A 132 23.46 3.22 -12.26
N GLY A 133 22.50 4.05 -12.64
CA GLY A 133 22.44 4.66 -13.98
C GLY A 133 21.03 4.79 -14.58
N LYS A 134 20.11 3.85 -14.32
CA LYS A 134 18.73 3.94 -14.88
C LYS A 134 17.72 4.61 -13.93
N GLY A 135 17.98 4.63 -12.63
CA GLY A 135 17.15 5.33 -11.64
C GLY A 135 15.73 4.77 -11.44
N LEU A 136 15.48 3.51 -11.84
CA LEU A 136 14.18 2.85 -11.71
C LEU A 136 14.29 1.59 -10.87
N ALA A 137 13.41 1.43 -9.87
CA ALA A 137 13.31 0.20 -9.10
C ALA A 137 12.77 -0.96 -9.96
N LEU A 138 12.92 -2.21 -9.51
CA LEU A 138 12.49 -3.38 -10.29
C LEU A 138 11.00 -3.29 -10.68
N GLN A 139 10.17 -2.96 -9.69
CA GLN A 139 8.73 -2.80 -9.87
C GLN A 139 8.35 -1.61 -10.76
N ASP A 140 9.19 -0.56 -10.78
CA ASP A 140 9.00 0.61 -11.64
C ASP A 140 9.23 0.21 -13.11
N GLN A 141 10.28 -0.57 -13.38
CA GLN A 141 10.63 -1.04 -14.72
C GLN A 141 9.57 -2.00 -15.29
N LEU A 142 9.18 -3.00 -14.51
CA LEU A 142 8.25 -4.03 -14.97
C LEU A 142 6.82 -3.52 -15.14
N ALA A 143 6.41 -2.53 -14.35
CA ALA A 143 5.09 -1.92 -14.47
C ALA A 143 5.04 -0.70 -15.40
N GLY A 144 6.17 -0.24 -15.96
CA GLY A 144 6.22 0.98 -16.78
C GLY A 144 5.79 2.22 -16.01
N THR A 145 6.26 2.36 -14.77
CA THR A 145 5.89 3.45 -13.85
C THR A 145 7.13 4.09 -13.26
N ILE A 146 6.99 5.31 -12.73
CA ILE A 146 8.09 6.08 -12.17
C ILE A 146 7.63 6.75 -10.86
N VAL A 147 8.54 6.85 -9.90
CA VAL A 147 8.31 7.64 -8.67
C VAL A 147 9.17 8.88 -8.74
N VAL A 148 8.52 10.03 -8.69
CA VAL A 148 9.15 11.35 -8.78
C VAL A 148 9.02 12.11 -7.46
N VAL A 149 9.90 13.06 -7.27
CA VAL A 149 9.89 13.98 -6.13
C VAL A 149 9.23 15.28 -6.55
N LEU A 150 8.24 15.69 -5.77
CA LEU A 150 7.53 16.95 -5.94
C LEU A 150 8.22 18.08 -5.17
N THR A 151 8.09 19.29 -5.70
CA THR A 151 8.37 20.51 -4.94
C THR A 151 7.32 20.71 -3.85
N LYS A 152 7.60 21.61 -2.89
CA LYS A 152 6.64 21.94 -1.82
C LYS A 152 5.31 22.46 -2.40
N GLU A 153 5.39 23.33 -3.41
CA GLU A 153 4.23 23.91 -4.11
C GLU A 153 3.39 22.85 -4.82
N GLN A 154 4.04 21.96 -5.58
CA GLN A 154 3.38 20.86 -6.29
C GLN A 154 2.67 19.90 -5.32
N SER A 155 3.33 19.57 -4.20
CA SER A 155 2.72 18.71 -3.19
C SER A 155 1.49 19.36 -2.53
N SER A 156 1.51 20.66 -2.30
CA SER A 156 0.34 21.39 -1.77
C SER A 156 -0.80 21.47 -2.77
N ALA A 157 -0.50 21.67 -4.06
CA ALA A 157 -1.50 21.73 -5.12
C ALA A 157 -2.22 20.38 -5.34
N LEU A 158 -1.52 19.26 -5.18
CA LEU A 158 -2.10 17.91 -5.26
C LEU A 158 -2.98 17.57 -4.03
N ASN A 159 -2.74 18.22 -2.89
CA ASN A 159 -3.53 18.04 -1.67
C ASN A 159 -4.84 18.83 -1.67
N LEU A 160 -5.00 19.82 -2.55
CA LEU A 160 -6.29 20.47 -2.79
C LEU A 160 -7.12 19.50 -3.64
N HIS A 161 -7.98 18.74 -2.96
CA HIS A 161 -8.97 17.84 -3.52
C HIS A 161 -9.50 18.35 -4.87
N ARG A 162 -9.06 17.76 -5.99
CA ARG A 162 -9.52 18.14 -7.33
C ARG A 162 -9.45 19.67 -7.59
N ASN A 163 -8.34 20.19 -8.10
CA ASN A 163 -8.43 21.40 -8.95
C ASN A 163 -9.01 21.07 -10.36
N ALA A 164 -10.01 20.18 -10.41
CA ALA A 164 -10.80 19.80 -11.58
C ALA A 164 -12.00 18.92 -11.14
N ARG A 165 -13.06 19.55 -10.65
CA ARG A 165 -14.37 19.32 -11.25
C ARG A 165 -14.93 20.66 -11.64
#